data_AF-A0A5K1GIR8-F1
#
_entry.id   AF-A0A5K1GIR8-F1
#
_cell.length_a   1.000
_cell.length_b   1.000
_cell.length_c   1.000
_cell.angle_alpha   90.00
_cell.angle_beta   90.00
_cell.angle_gamma   90.00
#
_symmetry.space_group_name_H-M   'P 1'
#
loop_
_entity.id
_entity.type
_entity.pdbx_description
1 polymer ?
#
loop_
_entity_poly.entity_id
_entity_poly.type
_entity_poly.pdbx_seq_one_letter_code
_entity_poly.pdbx_strand_id
1 'polypeptide(L)' 'MEGAMRTPANYVPLSPISFLERAAAVCRDDTSVVYGSVRFTWRETRDRCVRLASALSSLGISSTDV' A
#
# COMPACT_ATOMS: atom_id res chain seq x y z
N MET A 1 -5.69 -30.14 -6.01
CA MET A 1 -6.12 -29.60 -4.70
C MET A 1 -6.97 -28.37 -5.01
N GLU A 2 -8.30 -28.53 -5.03
CA GLU A 2 -9.21 -27.40 -5.25
C GLU A 2 -9.12 -26.44 -4.06
N GLY A 3 -8.75 -25.20 -4.32
CA GLY A 3 -8.72 -24.15 -3.30
C GLY A 3 -10.14 -23.81 -2.84
N ALA A 4 -10.28 -23.38 -1.58
CA ALA A 4 -11.56 -22.96 -1.03
C ALA A 4 -12.25 -21.91 -1.93
N MET A 5 -13.56 -22.03 -2.11
CA MET A 5 -14.39 -21.06 -2.81
C MET A 5 -14.12 -19.65 -2.26
N ARG A 6 -14.06 -18.65 -3.14
CA ARG A 6 -13.93 -17.24 -2.72
C ARG A 6 -15.23 -16.82 -2.02
N THR A 7 -15.09 -16.38 -0.79
CA THR A 7 -16.11 -15.86 0.10
C THR A 7 -15.63 -14.52 0.65
N PRO A 8 -16.53 -13.69 1.21
CA PRO A 8 -16.12 -12.45 1.89
C PRO A 8 -15.09 -12.68 3.02
N ALA A 9 -15.03 -13.89 3.59
CA ALA A 9 -14.10 -14.22 4.67
C ALA A 9 -12.65 -14.46 4.19
N ASN A 10 -12.45 -14.92 2.95
CA ASN A 10 -11.12 -15.25 2.41
C ASN A 10 -10.74 -14.44 1.16
N TYR A 11 -11.63 -13.58 0.66
CA TYR A 11 -11.40 -12.76 -0.51
C TYR A 11 -11.94 -11.33 -0.34
N VAL A 12 -11.07 -10.36 -0.57
CA VAL A 12 -11.44 -8.96 -0.79
C VAL A 12 -10.57 -8.44 -1.95
N PRO A 13 -11.14 -7.78 -2.97
CA PRO A 13 -10.34 -7.19 -4.04
C PRO A 13 -9.46 -6.08 -3.46
N LEU A 14 -8.18 -6.08 -3.84
CA LEU A 14 -7.23 -5.07 -3.40
C LEU A 14 -7.15 -3.95 -4.44
N SER A 15 -7.33 -2.70 -4.00
CA SER A 15 -6.87 -1.53 -4.73
C SER A 15 -5.37 -1.34 -4.43
N PRO A 16 -4.64 -0.52 -5.20
CA PRO A 16 -3.26 -0.18 -4.85
C PRO A 16 -3.11 0.36 -3.42
N ILE A 17 -4.10 1.14 -2.94
CA ILE A 17 -4.10 1.70 -1.58
C ILE A 17 -4.33 0.59 -0.54
N SER A 18 -5.36 -0.27 -0.72
CA SER A 18 -5.64 -1.32 0.26
C SER A 18 -4.58 -2.43 0.25
N PHE A 19 -3.93 -2.67 -0.89
CA PHE A 19 -2.74 -3.50 -0.97
C PHE A 19 -1.59 -2.91 -0.13
N LEU A 20 -1.27 -1.62 -0.32
CA LEU A 20 -0.17 -0.96 0.40
C LEU A 20 -0.37 -1.01 1.92
N GLU A 21 -1.59 -0.71 2.39
CA GLU A 21 -1.91 -0.79 3.83
C GLU A 21 -1.76 -2.22 4.38
N ARG A 22 -2.22 -3.24 3.63
CA ARG A 22 -2.08 -4.64 4.04
C ARG A 22 -0.62 -5.10 4.06
N ALA A 23 0.17 -4.70 3.05
CA ALA A 23 1.58 -5.04 2.97
C ALA A 23 2.38 -4.41 4.13
N ALA A 24 2.12 -3.14 4.46
CA ALA A 24 2.73 -2.46 5.60
C ALA A 24 2.33 -3.04 6.97
N ALA A 25 1.18 -3.70 7.05
CA ALA A 25 0.73 -4.39 8.26
C ALA A 25 1.34 -5.79 8.42
N VAL A 26 1.38 -6.58 7.34
CA VAL A 26 1.77 -8.01 7.38
C VAL A 26 3.27 -8.22 7.12
N CYS A 27 3.82 -7.55 6.11
CA CYS A 27 5.23 -7.64 5.67
C CYS A 27 6.02 -6.39 6.10
N ARG A 28 5.64 -5.85 7.25
CA ARG A 28 6.00 -4.53 7.78
C ARG A 28 7.47 -4.14 7.63
N ASP A 29 8.37 -5.02 8.04
CA ASP A 29 9.82 -4.77 8.07
C ASP A 29 10.55 -5.49 6.91
N ASP A 30 9.80 -6.13 6.00
CA ASP A 30 10.35 -6.72 4.77
C ASP A 30 10.63 -5.62 3.73
N THR A 31 11.63 -5.85 2.87
CA THR A 31 11.99 -4.91 1.80
C THR A 31 10.88 -4.80 0.75
N SER A 32 10.43 -3.57 0.47
CA SER A 32 9.40 -3.24 -0.51
C SER A 32 9.96 -2.66 -1.82
N VAL A 33 11.01 -1.83 -1.73
CA VAL A 33 11.60 -1.11 -2.87
C VAL A 33 13.12 -1.16 -2.76
N VAL A 34 13.80 -1.46 -3.86
CA VAL A 34 15.25 -1.41 -4.00
C VAL A 34 15.60 -0.52 -5.18
N TYR A 35 16.40 0.53 -4.93
CA TYR A 35 16.91 1.43 -5.96
C TYR A 35 18.36 1.81 -5.64
N GLY A 36 19.31 1.20 -6.35
CA GLY A 36 20.74 1.35 -6.04
C GLY A 36 21.05 0.92 -4.60
N SER A 37 21.61 1.84 -3.81
CA SER A 37 21.86 1.63 -2.37
C SER A 37 20.63 1.90 -1.49
N VAL A 38 19.59 2.52 -2.03
CA VAL A 38 18.36 2.86 -1.28
C VAL A 38 17.49 1.62 -1.18
N ARG A 39 17.06 1.31 0.04
CA ARG A 39 16.07 0.28 0.33
C ARG A 39 15.01 0.87 1.24
N PHE A 40 13.76 0.48 1.02
CA PHE A 40 12.66 0.77 1.92
C PHE A 40 12.00 -0.53 2.36
N THR A 41 11.49 -0.51 3.59
CA THR A 41 10.54 -1.49 4.10
C THR A 41 9.12 -1.15 3.68
N TRP A 42 8.19 -2.11 3.74
CA TRP A 42 6.77 -1.84 3.46
C TRP A 42 6.18 -0.75 4.36
N ARG A 43 6.58 -0.70 5.65
CA ARG A 43 6.21 0.38 6.55
C ARG A 43 6.68 1.75 6.05
N GLU A 44 7.96 1.87 5.69
CA GLU A 44 8.53 3.13 5.22
C GLU A 44 7.89 3.60 3.93
N THR A 45 7.64 2.69 2.98
CA THR A 45 6.92 3.02 1.74
C THR A 45 5.55 3.60 2.04
N ARG A 46 4.77 2.95 2.91
CA ARG A 46 3.43 3.41 3.29
C ARG A 46 3.48 4.78 3.95
N ASP A 47 4.36 4.99 4.92
CA ASP A 47 4.47 6.27 5.62
C ASP A 47 4.90 7.41 4.69
N ARG A 48 5.79 7.14 3.74
CA ARG A 48 6.20 8.12 2.72
C ARG A 48 5.03 8.49 1.79
N CYS A 49 4.27 7.49 1.32
CA CYS A 49 3.07 7.71 0.51
C CYS A 49 2.02 8.55 1.25
N VAL A 50 1.77 8.26 2.53
CA VAL A 50 0.81 9.01 3.36
C VAL A 50 1.25 10.45 3.58
N ARG A 51 2.54 10.69 3.85
CA ARG A 51 3.08 12.06 3.96
C ARG A 51 2.84 12.87 2.68
N LEU A 52 3.10 12.27 1.52
CA LEU A 52 2.83 12.93 0.24
C LEU A 52 1.32 13.16 0.02
N ALA A 53 0.49 12.15 0.27
CA ALA A 53 -0.96 12.27 0.16
C ALA A 53 -1.54 13.39 1.05
N SER A 54 -1.03 13.53 2.28
CA SER A 54 -1.42 14.62 3.18
C SER A 54 -1.06 16.00 2.63
N ALA A 55 0.12 16.14 2.01
CA ALA A 55 0.53 17.39 1.39
C ALA A 55 -0.32 17.73 0.15
N LEU A 56 -0.58 16.74 -0.71
CA LEU A 56 -1.47 16.91 -1.88
C LEU A 56 -2.88 17.30 -1.46
N SER A 57 -3.43 16.65 -0.44
CA SER A 57 -4.76 17.00 0.11
C SER A 57 -4.78 18.44 0.66
N SER A 58 -3.68 18.88 1.30
CA SER A 58 -3.55 20.27 1.79
C SER A 58 -3.46 21.30 0.66
N LEU A 59 -3.03 20.88 -0.54
CA LEU A 59 -3.06 21.70 -1.76
C LEU A 59 -4.42 21.68 -2.47
N GLY A 60 -5.42 20.99 -1.91
CA GLY A 60 -6.76 20.89 -2.49
C GLY A 60 -6.90 19.84 -3.60
N ILE A 61 -5.89 18.99 -3.79
CA ILE A 61 -5.94 17.91 -4.79
C ILE A 61 -6.80 16.77 -4.27
N SER A 62 -7.71 16.32 -5.11
CA SER A 62 -8.72 15.32 -4.83
C SER A 62 -8.60 14.10 -5.73
N SER A 63 -9.37 13.06 -5.42
CA SER A 63 -9.51 11.93 -6.33
C SER A 63 -10.03 12.41 -7.68
N THR A 64 -9.47 11.89 -8.78
CA THR A 64 -9.79 12.21 -10.19
C THR A 64 -9.08 13.42 -10.80
N ASP A 65 -8.33 14.19 -10.01
CA ASP A 65 -7.46 15.24 -10.51
C ASP A 65 -6.20 14.64 -11.20
N VAL A 66 -5.64 15.35 -12.20
CA VAL A 66 -4.50 14.93 -13.03
C VAL A 66 -3.30 15.87 -12.94
#